data_AF-A0A967C6C7-F1
#
_entry.id   AF-A0A967C6C7-F1
#
_cell.length_a   1.000
_cell.length_b   1.000
_cell.length_c   1.000
_cell.angle_alpha   90.00
_cell.angle_beta   90.00
_cell.angle_gamma   90.00
#
_symmetry.space_group_name_H-M   'P 1'
#
loop_
_entity.id
_entity.type
_entity.pdbx_description
1 polymer ?
#
loop_
_entity_poly.entity_id
_entity_poly.type
_entity_poly.pdbx_seq_one_letter_code
_entity_poly.pdbx_strand_id
1 'polypeptide(L)'
;MHRLAAVPGGSNSSEGPLFIEQPAAAAVVLSSADTDLAAMAALLKANPDRLGAGVELRGLNLALIQHPAVLDHYIRTSLQHTRLVLVRLLGGRGHWSYGLEQLRWWAESAPQRLLLVAAGTADEELALAELGNGDAAQAVAIGRCLREGGDANLGQVLDTMAALLRGDTPALAEVSPLADPAPHDWRKEPGARVGVILYRAQLQAGDLQLAQALLQALRQ
;
A
#
# COMPACT_ATOMS: atom_id res chain seq x y z
N MET A 1 -4.29 -30.24 37.49
CA MET A 1 -5.66 -30.50 37.01
C MET A 1 -6.35 -29.14 36.87
N HIS A 2 -6.92 -28.63 35.78
CA HIS A 2 -7.10 -29.05 34.40
C HIS A 2 -7.59 -27.83 33.58
N ARG A 3 -7.20 -27.81 32.30
CA ARG A 3 -7.99 -27.41 31.11
C ARG A 3 -8.49 -25.96 31.00
N LEU A 4 -7.78 -25.15 30.20
CA LEU A 4 -8.33 -23.97 29.54
C LEU A 4 -9.17 -24.42 28.33
N ALA A 5 -10.37 -23.87 28.20
CA ALA A 5 -11.26 -24.11 27.08
C ALA A 5 -10.65 -23.56 25.78
N ALA A 6 -10.58 -24.38 24.74
CA ALA A 6 -10.28 -23.90 23.40
C ALA A 6 -11.53 -23.20 22.84
N VAL A 7 -11.38 -21.92 22.51
CA VAL A 7 -12.37 -21.16 21.74
C VAL A 7 -12.13 -21.46 20.25
N PRO A 8 -13.16 -21.85 19.47
CA PRO A 8 -13.00 -22.08 18.04
C PRO A 8 -12.63 -20.78 17.33
N GLY A 9 -11.55 -20.80 16.54
CA GLY A 9 -11.12 -19.68 15.69
C GLY A 9 -9.76 -19.06 15.99
N GLY A 10 -9.04 -19.51 17.03
CA GLY A 10 -7.65 -19.11 17.27
C GLY A 10 -6.69 -19.90 16.39
N SER A 11 -5.88 -19.22 15.57
CA SER A 11 -4.73 -19.83 14.88
C SER A 11 -3.87 -20.57 15.91
N ASN A 12 -3.68 -21.87 15.71
CA ASN A 12 -2.86 -22.71 16.56
C ASN A 12 -1.47 -22.08 16.76
N SER A 13 -1.15 -21.69 18.00
CA SER A 13 0.18 -21.24 18.43
C SER A 13 1.18 -22.40 18.63
N SER A 14 0.91 -23.57 18.04
CA SER A 14 1.78 -24.75 18.10
C SER A 14 2.68 -24.91 16.87
N GLU A 15 2.39 -24.20 15.78
CA GLU A 15 3.28 -24.10 14.63
C GLU A 15 4.07 -22.79 14.79
N GLY A 16 5.40 -22.87 14.65
CA GLY A 16 6.27 -21.70 14.79
C GLY A 16 5.93 -20.57 13.81
N PRO A 17 6.68 -19.46 13.83
CA PRO A 17 6.43 -18.35 12.92
C PRO A 17 6.43 -18.81 11.46
N LEU A 18 5.37 -18.49 10.72
CA LEU A 18 5.28 -18.72 9.28
C LEU A 18 6.23 -17.74 8.56
N PHE A 19 7.24 -18.25 7.87
CA PHE A 19 8.15 -17.44 7.08
C PHE A 19 7.57 -17.13 5.70
N ILE A 20 7.68 -15.87 5.28
CA ILE A 20 7.20 -15.39 3.98
C ILE A 20 8.36 -15.42 2.98
N GLU A 21 8.20 -16.19 1.91
CA GLU A 21 9.17 -16.27 0.80
C GLU A 21 8.59 -15.63 -0.47
N GLN A 22 8.59 -14.29 -0.50
CA GLN A 22 8.18 -13.55 -1.68
C GLN A 22 9.39 -13.39 -2.63
N PRO A 23 9.24 -13.63 -3.95
CA PRO A 23 10.32 -13.38 -4.89
C PRO A 23 10.79 -11.92 -4.82
N ALA A 24 12.10 -11.72 -4.77
CA ALA A 24 12.68 -10.39 -4.69
C ALA A 24 12.31 -9.53 -5.91
N ALA A 25 12.11 -8.23 -5.67
CA ALA A 25 11.75 -7.25 -6.69
C ALA A 25 12.48 -5.92 -6.49
N ALA A 26 12.52 -5.09 -7.52
CA ALA A 26 13.20 -3.79 -7.48
C ALA A 26 12.59 -2.84 -6.44
N ALA A 27 11.26 -2.91 -6.27
CA ALA A 27 10.53 -2.17 -5.25
C ALA A 27 9.56 -3.05 -4.46
N VAL A 28 9.36 -2.68 -3.19
CA VAL A 28 8.42 -3.34 -2.27
C VAL A 28 7.55 -2.29 -1.58
N VAL A 29 6.24 -2.54 -1.49
CA VAL A 29 5.30 -1.78 -0.68
C VAL A 29 4.86 -2.63 0.50
N LEU A 30 5.09 -2.13 1.71
CA LEU A 30 4.62 -2.73 2.96
C LEU A 30 3.51 -1.86 3.52
N SER A 31 2.26 -2.34 3.57
CA SER A 31 1.11 -1.53 4.00
C SER A 31 0.33 -2.21 5.11
N SER A 32 -0.25 -1.43 6.02
CA SER A 32 -1.31 -1.93 6.92
C SER A 32 -2.67 -2.04 6.23
N ALA A 33 -2.83 -1.47 5.04
CA ALA A 33 -4.09 -1.42 4.29
C ALA A 33 -4.00 -2.29 3.02
N ASP A 34 -4.73 -3.41 3.01
CA ASP A 34 -4.83 -4.30 1.83
C ASP A 34 -5.46 -3.60 0.63
N THR A 35 -6.33 -2.61 0.85
CA THR A 35 -6.96 -1.81 -0.20
C THR A 35 -5.94 -1.12 -1.09
N ASP A 36 -4.85 -0.63 -0.53
CA ASP A 36 -3.81 0.04 -1.32
C ASP A 36 -3.04 -0.95 -2.17
N LEU A 37 -2.69 -2.10 -1.58
CA LEU A 37 -1.95 -3.15 -2.25
C LEU A 37 -2.76 -3.68 -3.44
N ALA A 38 -4.07 -3.91 -3.23
CA ALA A 38 -5.00 -4.33 -4.27
C ALA A 38 -5.15 -3.27 -5.38
N ALA A 39 -5.32 -2.00 -5.01
CA ALA A 39 -5.49 -0.91 -5.97
C ALA A 39 -4.23 -0.67 -6.82
N MET A 40 -3.04 -0.66 -6.19
CA MET A 40 -1.76 -0.57 -6.91
C MET A 40 -1.54 -1.77 -7.83
N ALA A 41 -1.90 -2.99 -7.39
CA ALA A 41 -1.82 -4.18 -8.23
C ALA A 41 -2.76 -4.09 -9.45
N ALA A 42 -3.97 -3.55 -9.28
CA ALA A 42 -4.91 -3.34 -10.39
C ALA A 42 -4.35 -2.34 -11.41
N LEU A 43 -3.74 -1.23 -10.96
CA LEU A 43 -3.11 -0.24 -11.83
C LEU A 43 -1.93 -0.82 -12.61
N LEU A 44 -1.07 -1.60 -11.96
CA LEU A 44 0.06 -2.25 -12.62
C LEU A 44 -0.39 -3.36 -13.57
N LYS A 45 -1.50 -4.05 -13.29
CA LYS A 45 -2.08 -4.99 -14.25
C LYS A 45 -2.60 -4.28 -15.51
N ALA A 46 -3.18 -3.08 -15.36
CA ALA A 46 -3.66 -2.28 -16.49
C ALA A 46 -2.51 -1.59 -17.26
N ASN A 47 -1.41 -1.25 -16.57
CA ASN A 47 -0.22 -0.67 -17.17
C ASN A 47 1.06 -1.32 -16.57
N PRO A 48 1.51 -2.46 -17.12
CA PRO A 48 2.63 -3.24 -16.58
C PRO A 48 3.96 -2.49 -16.52
N ASP A 49 4.20 -1.57 -17.46
CA ASP A 49 5.46 -0.85 -17.57
C ASP A 49 5.46 0.49 -16.83
N ARG A 50 4.46 0.76 -15.98
CA ARG A 50 4.33 2.05 -15.28
C ARG A 50 5.52 2.37 -14.37
N LEU A 51 6.16 1.35 -13.80
CA LEU A 51 7.40 1.50 -13.02
C LEU A 51 8.67 1.50 -13.87
N GLY A 52 8.54 1.30 -15.18
CA GLY A 52 9.62 1.05 -16.13
C GLY A 52 9.60 -0.39 -16.64
N ALA A 53 10.08 -0.59 -17.88
CA ALA A 53 10.12 -1.90 -18.51
C ALA A 53 10.91 -2.91 -17.66
N GLY A 54 10.28 -4.02 -17.31
CA GLY A 54 10.87 -5.08 -16.49
C GLY A 54 11.09 -4.74 -15.02
N VAL A 55 10.58 -3.59 -14.54
CA VAL A 55 10.65 -3.19 -13.13
C VAL A 55 9.45 -3.78 -12.39
N GLU A 56 9.71 -4.75 -11.52
CA GLU A 56 8.66 -5.38 -10.73
C GLU A 56 8.43 -4.69 -9.39
N LEU A 57 7.16 -4.63 -8.97
CA LEU A 57 6.72 -4.27 -7.63
C LEU A 57 6.24 -5.52 -6.89
N ARG A 58 6.47 -5.56 -5.59
CA ARG A 58 5.78 -6.49 -4.70
C ARG A 58 5.09 -5.75 -3.57
N GLY A 59 3.91 -6.25 -3.18
CA GLY A 59 3.15 -5.75 -2.04
C GLY A 59 3.10 -6.82 -0.94
N LEU A 60 3.15 -6.39 0.32
CA LEU A 60 2.93 -7.26 1.46
C LEU A 60 2.22 -6.52 2.61
N ASN A 61 1.24 -7.17 3.23
CA ASN A 61 0.58 -6.61 4.40
C ASN A 61 1.51 -6.73 5.62
N LEU A 62 1.70 -5.64 6.36
CA LEU A 62 2.51 -5.59 7.57
C LEU A 62 2.07 -6.60 8.64
N ALA A 63 0.79 -6.98 8.68
CA ALA A 63 0.25 -7.98 9.61
C ALA A 63 0.93 -9.36 9.45
N LEU A 64 1.45 -9.67 8.25
CA LEU A 64 2.13 -10.95 7.96
C LEU A 64 3.59 -10.99 8.44
N ILE A 65 4.16 -9.84 8.80
CA ILE A 65 5.57 -9.68 9.19
C ILE A 65 5.71 -8.95 10.54
N GLN A 66 4.76 -9.17 11.45
CA GLN A 66 4.78 -8.61 12.82
C GLN A 66 5.83 -9.27 13.71
N HIS A 67 6.06 -10.57 13.54
CA HIS A 67 7.02 -11.30 14.37
C HIS A 67 8.46 -10.98 13.92
N PRO A 68 9.36 -10.54 14.83
CA PRO A 68 10.73 -10.14 14.48
C PRO A 68 11.49 -11.12 13.59
N ALA A 69 11.47 -12.41 13.95
CA ALA A 69 12.13 -13.46 13.16
C ALA A 69 11.58 -13.59 11.72
N VAL A 70 10.28 -13.35 11.50
CA VAL A 70 9.67 -13.39 10.15
C VAL A 70 10.14 -12.19 9.34
N LEU A 71 10.18 -11.01 9.95
CA LEU A 71 10.70 -9.81 9.30
C LEU A 71 12.17 -9.97 8.92
N ASP A 72 13.02 -10.42 9.85
CA ASP A 72 14.45 -10.63 9.59
C ASP A 72 14.67 -11.62 8.45
N HIS A 73 13.87 -12.69 8.42
CA HIS A 73 13.87 -13.63 7.31
C HIS A 73 13.48 -12.92 6.01
N TYR A 74 12.36 -12.20 6.00
CA TYR A 74 11.85 -11.50 4.81
C TYR A 74 12.85 -10.47 4.25
N ILE A 75 13.48 -9.66 5.12
CA ILE A 75 14.53 -8.71 4.71
C ILE A 75 15.69 -9.46 4.05
N ARG A 76 16.11 -10.59 4.63
CA ARG A 76 17.23 -11.38 4.11
C ARG A 76 16.91 -12.11 2.80
N THR A 77 15.69 -12.60 2.60
CA THR A 77 15.34 -13.45 1.44
C THR A 77 14.68 -12.67 0.31
N SER A 78 13.84 -11.68 0.65
CA SER A 78 12.97 -11.00 -0.30
C SER A 78 13.48 -9.59 -0.66
N LEU A 79 14.33 -8.96 0.16
CA LEU A 79 14.85 -7.60 -0.10
C LEU A 79 16.28 -7.53 -0.63
N GLN A 80 16.85 -8.66 -1.08
CA GLN A 80 18.25 -8.76 -1.52
C GLN A 80 18.58 -7.78 -2.66
N HIS A 81 17.70 -7.73 -3.67
CA HIS A 81 17.84 -6.86 -4.85
C HIS A 81 16.91 -5.64 -4.81
N THR A 82 16.15 -5.47 -3.73
CA THR A 82 15.26 -4.33 -3.56
C THR A 82 16.07 -3.05 -3.40
N ARG A 83 15.64 -2.01 -4.10
CA ARG A 83 16.22 -0.67 -4.08
C ARG A 83 15.29 0.35 -3.44
N LEU A 84 13.98 0.09 -3.44
CA LEU A 84 13.00 0.98 -2.84
C LEU A 84 12.01 0.18 -1.99
N VAL A 85 11.90 0.55 -0.71
CA VAL A 85 10.83 0.08 0.18
C VAL A 85 9.96 1.28 0.55
N LEU A 86 8.67 1.20 0.24
CA LEU A 86 7.65 2.13 0.73
C LEU A 86 6.88 1.45 1.85
N VAL A 87 6.93 2.01 3.06
CA VAL A 87 6.10 1.59 4.18
C VAL A 87 4.93 2.55 4.30
N ARG A 88 3.69 2.05 4.27
CA ARG A 88 2.49 2.81 4.68
C ARG A 88 2.02 2.30 6.04
N LEU A 89 2.14 3.15 7.05
CA LEU A 89 1.77 2.82 8.44
C LEU A 89 0.50 3.59 8.83
N LEU A 90 -0.57 2.89 9.21
CA LEU A 90 -1.83 3.53 9.62
C LEU A 90 -1.84 4.04 11.06
N GLY A 91 -0.88 3.61 11.89
CA GLY A 91 -0.68 4.12 13.23
C GLY A 91 0.69 4.79 13.39
N GLY A 92 0.93 5.31 14.58
CA GLY A 92 2.21 5.94 14.90
C GLY A 92 3.40 5.00 14.96
N ARG A 93 4.59 5.60 15.08
CA ARG A 93 5.90 4.90 15.11
C ARG A 93 5.94 3.68 16.04
N GLY A 94 5.25 3.75 17.19
CA GLY A 94 5.22 2.67 18.18
C GLY A 94 4.57 1.36 17.69
N HIS A 95 3.73 1.40 16.66
CA HIS A 95 2.97 0.23 16.19
C HIS A 95 3.84 -0.82 15.49
N TRP A 96 4.97 -0.42 14.92
CA TRP A 96 5.86 -1.32 14.18
C TRP A 96 7.33 -0.88 14.27
N SER A 97 7.74 -0.47 15.48
CA SER A 97 9.04 0.17 15.74
C SER A 97 10.24 -0.70 15.35
N TYR A 98 10.21 -1.98 15.71
CA TYR A 98 11.26 -2.93 15.34
C TYR A 98 11.43 -3.01 13.83
N GLY A 99 10.33 -3.06 13.07
CA GLY A 99 10.42 -3.18 11.63
C GLY A 99 10.93 -1.93 10.94
N LEU A 100 10.56 -0.75 11.45
CA LEU A 100 11.13 0.52 11.01
C LEU A 100 12.65 0.58 11.27
N GLU A 101 13.10 0.08 12.42
CA GLU A 101 14.54 0.01 12.74
C GLU A 101 15.29 -0.95 11.81
N GLN A 102 14.77 -2.16 11.58
CA GLN A 102 15.41 -3.11 10.67
C GLN A 102 15.46 -2.59 9.23
N LEU A 103 14.39 -1.96 8.75
CA LEU A 103 14.37 -1.37 7.41
C LEU A 103 15.32 -0.18 7.29
N ARG A 104 15.52 0.59 8.35
CA ARG A 104 16.52 1.66 8.36
C ARG A 104 17.93 1.09 8.21
N TRP A 105 18.28 0.03 8.94
CA TRP A 105 19.57 -0.65 8.74
C TRP A 105 19.70 -1.26 7.34
N TRP A 106 18.62 -1.83 6.80
CA TRP A 106 18.58 -2.28 5.42
C TRP A 106 18.88 -1.14 4.44
N ALA A 107 18.30 0.04 4.63
CA ALA A 107 18.52 1.21 3.79
C ALA A 107 19.95 1.76 3.89
N GLU A 108 20.52 1.78 5.11
CA GLU A 108 21.90 2.24 5.37
C GLU A 108 22.96 1.27 4.83
N SER A 109 22.61 -0.01 4.63
CA SER A 109 23.58 -1.03 4.18
C SER A 109 24.05 -0.89 2.73
N ALA A 110 23.38 -0.09 1.90
CA ALA A 110 23.83 0.18 0.52
C ALA A 110 23.31 1.54 0.00
N PRO A 111 24.14 2.32 -0.70
CA PRO A 111 23.80 3.70 -1.09
C PRO A 111 22.61 3.83 -2.05
N GLN A 112 22.30 2.77 -2.80
CA GLN A 112 21.17 2.73 -3.74
C GLN A 112 19.84 2.34 -3.10
N ARG A 113 19.80 2.03 -1.80
CA ARG A 113 18.58 1.62 -1.10
C ARG A 113 17.86 2.83 -0.52
N LEU A 114 16.57 2.92 -0.80
CA LEU A 114 15.68 3.96 -0.35
C LEU A 114 14.55 3.37 0.49
N LEU A 115 14.34 3.94 1.66
CA LEU A 115 13.21 3.71 2.54
C LEU A 115 12.39 4.99 2.59
N LEU A 116 11.13 4.88 2.20
CA LEU A 116 10.11 5.91 2.39
C LEU A 116 9.08 5.39 3.40
N VAL A 117 8.68 6.24 4.33
CA VAL A 117 7.68 5.90 5.35
C VAL A 117 6.55 6.92 5.28
N ALA A 118 5.39 6.47 4.82
CA ALA A 118 4.20 7.28 4.63
C ALA A 118 3.19 7.04 5.77
N ALA A 119 2.71 8.12 6.37
CA ALA A 119 1.69 8.07 7.42
C ALA A 119 0.28 7.89 6.85
N GLY A 120 -0.53 7.08 7.55
CA GLY A 120 -1.97 6.94 7.30
C GLY A 120 -2.82 8.10 7.81
N THR A 121 -2.27 9.00 8.62
CA THR A 121 -2.95 10.18 9.18
C THR A 121 -2.13 11.45 8.91
N ALA A 122 -2.77 12.62 9.02
CA ALA A 122 -2.11 13.91 8.83
C ALA A 122 -1.16 14.26 9.99
N ASP A 123 -1.53 13.92 11.23
CA ASP A 123 -0.82 14.36 12.44
C ASP A 123 0.59 13.76 12.56
N GLU A 124 0.85 12.61 11.91
CA GLU A 124 2.12 11.88 12.03
C GLU A 124 2.95 11.94 10.74
N GLU A 125 2.54 12.71 9.74
CA GLU A 125 3.13 12.64 8.39
C GLU A 125 4.62 12.98 8.38
N LEU A 126 5.04 14.05 9.06
CA LEU A 126 6.45 14.45 9.12
C LEU A 126 7.26 13.48 10.01
N ALA A 127 6.74 13.16 11.20
CA ALA A 127 7.45 12.32 12.17
C ALA A 127 7.71 10.90 11.64
N LEU A 128 6.80 10.35 10.83
CA LEU A 128 7.02 9.06 10.16
C LEU A 128 7.93 9.22 8.94
N ALA A 129 7.75 10.26 8.12
CA ALA A 129 8.57 10.49 6.94
C ALA A 129 10.08 10.58 7.27
N GLU A 130 10.43 11.21 8.37
CA GLU A 130 11.82 11.36 8.85
C GLU A 130 12.48 10.05 9.33
N LEU A 131 11.73 8.94 9.39
CA LEU A 131 12.30 7.62 9.73
C LEU A 131 12.94 6.93 8.52
N GLY A 132 12.61 7.37 7.31
CA GLY A 132 13.24 6.92 6.07
C GLY A 132 14.58 7.61 5.81
N ASN A 133 15.31 7.13 4.79
CA ASN A 133 16.49 7.80 4.26
C ASN A 133 16.22 8.52 2.91
N GLY A 134 14.98 8.47 2.41
CA GLY A 134 14.54 9.27 1.27
C GLY A 134 14.09 10.68 1.67
N ASP A 135 13.69 11.47 0.68
CA ASP A 135 13.15 12.82 0.92
C ASP A 135 11.84 12.76 1.70
N ALA A 136 11.82 13.41 2.88
CA ALA A 136 10.63 13.46 3.73
C ALA A 136 9.44 14.14 3.04
N ALA A 137 9.68 15.15 2.19
CA ALA A 137 8.61 15.81 1.45
C ALA A 137 7.93 14.85 0.46
N GLN A 138 8.72 13.98 -0.18
CA GLN A 138 8.18 12.92 -1.06
C GLN A 138 7.35 11.91 -0.28
N ALA A 139 7.84 11.46 0.89
CA ALA A 139 7.10 10.52 1.74
C ALA A 139 5.77 11.12 2.24
N VAL A 140 5.76 12.40 2.60
CA VAL A 140 4.54 13.14 2.97
C VAL A 140 3.57 13.26 1.79
N ALA A 141 4.05 13.65 0.60
CA ALA A 141 3.23 13.75 -0.60
C ALA A 141 2.61 12.40 -1.00
N ILE A 142 3.40 11.33 -0.93
CA ILE A 142 2.93 9.95 -1.13
C ILE A 142 1.85 9.60 -0.10
N GLY A 143 2.09 9.87 1.18
CA GLY A 143 1.12 9.62 2.25
C GLY A 143 -0.21 10.34 2.04
N ARG A 144 -0.17 11.59 1.58
CA ARG A 144 -1.36 12.37 1.23
C ARG A 144 -2.15 11.76 0.06
N CYS A 145 -1.47 11.38 -1.03
CA CYS A 145 -2.08 10.71 -2.17
C CYS A 145 -2.71 9.36 -1.77
N LEU A 146 -1.99 8.59 -0.96
CA LEU A 146 -2.43 7.32 -0.40
C LEU A 146 -3.68 7.47 0.50
N ARG A 147 -3.77 8.53 1.31
CA ARG A 147 -4.97 8.83 2.13
C ARG A 147 -6.17 9.24 1.30
N GLU A 148 -5.95 10.05 0.26
CA GLU A 148 -7.03 10.44 -0.65
C GLU A 148 -7.55 9.23 -1.46
N GLY A 149 -6.64 8.37 -1.91
CA GLY A 149 -6.93 7.16 -2.67
C GLY A 149 -7.33 7.43 -4.12
N GLY A 150 -7.81 6.41 -4.83
CA GLY A 150 -8.23 6.50 -6.23
C GLY A 150 -7.08 6.47 -7.24
N ASP A 151 -7.42 6.10 -8.47
CA ASP A 151 -6.46 5.75 -9.53
C ASP A 151 -5.48 6.88 -9.87
N ALA A 152 -5.94 8.13 -9.86
CA ALA A 152 -5.10 9.30 -10.14
C ALA A 152 -3.99 9.49 -9.10
N ASN A 153 -4.33 9.37 -7.81
CA ASN A 153 -3.39 9.55 -6.71
C ASN A 153 -2.42 8.37 -6.60
N LEU A 154 -2.94 7.13 -6.68
CA LEU A 154 -2.11 5.93 -6.69
C LEU A 154 -1.19 5.87 -7.91
N GLY A 155 -1.67 6.38 -9.05
CA GLY A 155 -0.87 6.58 -10.23
C GLY A 155 0.34 7.47 -9.99
N GLN A 156 0.14 8.64 -9.37
CA GLN A 156 1.24 9.53 -8.99
C GLN A 156 2.21 8.86 -8.02
N VAL A 157 1.74 8.07 -7.05
CA VAL A 157 2.61 7.31 -6.15
C VAL A 157 3.52 6.36 -6.93
N LEU A 158 2.96 5.59 -7.86
CA LEU A 158 3.73 4.69 -8.73
C LEU A 158 4.72 5.46 -9.62
N ASP A 159 4.32 6.60 -10.17
CA ASP A 159 5.16 7.42 -11.04
C ASP A 159 6.35 8.03 -10.25
N THR A 160 6.11 8.48 -9.02
CA THR A 160 7.15 8.92 -8.08
C THR A 160 8.11 7.77 -7.74
N MET A 161 7.60 6.58 -7.42
CA MET A 161 8.44 5.40 -7.17
C MET A 161 9.30 5.04 -8.39
N ALA A 162 8.74 5.12 -9.60
CA ALA A 162 9.47 4.87 -10.84
C ALA A 162 10.63 5.86 -11.02
N ALA A 163 10.39 7.16 -10.77
CA ALA A 163 11.41 8.20 -10.83
C ALA A 163 12.55 7.96 -9.82
N LEU A 164 12.21 7.63 -8.58
CA LEU A 164 13.21 7.33 -7.54
C LEU A 164 14.06 6.10 -7.88
N LEU A 165 13.46 5.06 -8.47
CA LEU A 165 14.19 3.87 -8.93
C LEU A 165 15.19 4.18 -10.05
N ARG A 166 14.92 5.19 -10.89
CA ARG A 166 15.87 5.68 -11.90
C ARG A 166 16.94 6.61 -11.33
N GLY A 167 16.79 7.05 -10.09
CA GLY A 167 17.67 8.05 -9.46
C GLY A 167 17.31 9.49 -9.83
N ASP A 168 16.10 9.71 -10.38
CA ASP A 168 15.59 11.04 -10.68
C ASP A 168 15.09 11.73 -9.40
N THR A 169 14.94 13.06 -9.46
CA THR A 169 14.23 13.84 -8.44
C THR A 169 12.82 14.17 -8.95
N PRO A 170 11.78 13.39 -8.58
CA PRO A 170 10.43 13.67 -9.04
C PRO A 170 9.89 14.98 -8.45
N ALA A 171 8.94 15.59 -9.15
CA ALA A 171 8.08 16.61 -8.53
C ALA A 171 7.28 15.99 -7.38
N LEU A 172 6.88 16.81 -6.40
CA LEU A 172 6.00 16.33 -5.34
C LEU A 172 4.63 15.96 -5.93
N ALA A 173 4.13 14.78 -5.57
CA ALA A 173 2.79 14.37 -5.97
C ALA A 173 1.74 15.33 -5.39
N GLU A 174 0.82 15.78 -6.24
CA GLU A 174 -0.26 16.68 -5.86
C GLU A 174 -1.57 15.90 -5.74
N VAL A 175 -2.19 15.97 -4.57
CA VAL A 175 -3.45 15.26 -4.31
C VAL A 175 -4.50 15.71 -5.33
N SER A 176 -5.00 14.75 -6.10
CA SER A 176 -6.18 14.88 -6.96
C SER A 176 -7.42 14.56 -6.12
N PRO A 177 -8.23 15.55 -5.70
CA PRO A 177 -9.36 15.31 -4.81
C PRO A 177 -10.41 14.42 -5.49
N LEU A 178 -10.91 13.42 -4.77
CA LEU A 178 -12.09 12.69 -5.21
C LEU A 178 -13.32 13.53 -4.89
N ALA A 179 -14.20 13.70 -5.87
CA ALA A 179 -15.47 14.38 -5.68
C ALA A 179 -16.31 13.70 -4.58
N ASP A 180 -17.09 14.50 -3.83
CA ASP A 180 -17.99 13.99 -2.81
C ASP A 180 -19.32 14.78 -2.81
N PRO A 181 -20.44 14.18 -3.25
CA PRO A 181 -20.55 12.82 -3.79
C PRO A 181 -19.89 12.68 -5.18
N ALA A 182 -19.14 11.59 -5.40
CA ALA A 182 -18.59 11.26 -6.71
C ALA A 182 -19.63 10.53 -7.57
N PRO A 183 -20.04 11.08 -8.73
CA PRO A 183 -20.84 10.31 -9.68
C PRO A 183 -20.00 9.15 -10.25
N HIS A 184 -20.49 7.92 -10.12
CA HIS A 184 -19.88 6.74 -10.73
C HIS A 184 -20.75 6.24 -11.88
N ASP A 185 -20.21 6.30 -13.11
CA ASP A 185 -20.88 5.84 -14.33
C ASP A 185 -22.31 6.38 -14.49
N TRP A 186 -22.51 7.67 -14.19
CA TRP A 186 -23.80 8.33 -14.26
C TRP A 186 -24.25 8.51 -15.73
N ARG A 187 -25.39 7.94 -16.09
CA ARG A 187 -25.96 7.98 -17.45
C ARG A 187 -27.40 8.46 -17.45
N LYS A 188 -27.84 9.06 -18.57
CA LYS A 188 -29.25 9.36 -18.82
C LYS A 188 -29.84 8.22 -19.64
N GLU A 189 -30.65 7.38 -18.99
CA GLU A 189 -31.25 6.18 -19.59
C GLU A 189 -32.78 6.24 -19.46
N PRO A 190 -33.55 5.68 -20.42
CA PRO A 190 -35.01 5.60 -20.32
C PRO A 190 -35.44 4.59 -19.24
N GLY A 191 -36.61 4.79 -18.62
CA GLY A 191 -37.17 3.87 -17.62
C GLY A 191 -37.32 4.47 -16.22
N ALA A 192 -37.52 3.62 -15.22
CA ALA A 192 -37.65 4.01 -13.83
C ALA A 192 -36.30 4.49 -13.27
N ARG A 193 -36.31 5.55 -12.46
CA ARG A 193 -35.09 6.09 -11.84
C ARG A 193 -34.81 5.37 -10.53
N VAL A 194 -33.66 4.71 -10.44
CA VAL A 194 -33.17 4.06 -9.22
C VAL A 194 -31.95 4.82 -8.70
N GLY A 195 -31.99 5.24 -7.44
CA GLY A 195 -30.83 5.85 -6.77
C GLY A 195 -29.98 4.76 -6.10
N VAL A 196 -28.68 4.75 -6.41
CA VAL A 196 -27.70 3.85 -5.78
C VAL A 196 -26.68 4.69 -5.03
N ILE A 197 -26.49 4.39 -3.74
CA ILE A 197 -25.50 5.06 -2.89
C ILE A 197 -24.54 4.00 -2.40
N LEU A 198 -23.24 4.25 -2.61
CA LEU A 198 -22.15 3.35 -2.25
C LEU A 198 -21.12 4.12 -1.41
N TYR A 199 -20.34 3.38 -0.62
CA TYR A 199 -19.30 4.00 0.20
C TYR A 199 -18.17 4.55 -0.68
N ARG A 200 -17.76 5.80 -0.41
CA ARG A 200 -16.58 6.43 -1.05
C ARG A 200 -15.32 5.56 -0.94
N ALA A 201 -15.19 4.79 0.14
CA ALA A 201 -14.07 3.86 0.35
C ALA A 201 -13.89 2.85 -0.80
N GLN A 202 -14.98 2.43 -1.46
CA GLN A 202 -14.89 1.53 -2.62
C GLN A 202 -14.23 2.21 -3.82
N LEU A 203 -14.57 3.48 -4.07
CA LEU A 203 -13.92 4.29 -5.10
C LEU A 203 -12.45 4.57 -4.76
N GLN A 204 -12.15 4.87 -3.50
CA GLN A 204 -10.77 5.09 -3.03
C GLN A 204 -9.89 3.86 -3.21
N ALA A 205 -10.45 2.67 -2.99
CA ALA A 205 -9.76 1.39 -3.14
C ALA A 205 -9.76 0.83 -4.58
N GLY A 206 -10.43 1.50 -5.53
CA GLY A 206 -10.64 0.96 -6.88
C GLY A 206 -11.49 -0.32 -6.92
N ASP A 207 -12.16 -0.69 -5.83
CA ASP A 207 -13.02 -1.87 -5.71
C ASP A 207 -14.42 -1.57 -6.27
N LEU A 208 -14.48 -1.49 -7.60
CA LEU A 208 -15.67 -1.06 -8.33
C LEU A 208 -16.48 -2.22 -8.90
N GLN A 209 -16.10 -3.47 -8.63
CA GLN A 209 -16.75 -4.64 -9.23
C GLN A 209 -18.22 -4.76 -8.79
N LEU A 210 -18.51 -4.51 -7.51
CA LEU A 210 -19.89 -4.49 -7.00
C LEU A 210 -20.70 -3.37 -7.66
N ALA A 211 -20.12 -2.17 -7.75
CA ALA A 211 -20.77 -1.02 -8.37
C ALA A 211 -21.12 -1.30 -9.85
N GLN A 212 -20.17 -1.85 -10.59
CA GLN A 212 -20.34 -2.22 -12.00
C GLN A 212 -21.42 -3.29 -12.18
N ALA A 213 -21.39 -4.36 -11.38
CA ALA A 213 -22.37 -5.44 -11.47
C ALA A 213 -23.79 -4.95 -11.11
N LEU A 214 -23.92 -4.14 -10.06
CA LEU A 214 -25.19 -3.57 -9.63
C LEU A 214 -25.78 -2.63 -10.71
N LEU A 215 -24.96 -1.72 -11.25
CA LEU A 215 -25.39 -0.82 -12.31
C LEU A 215 -25.76 -1.59 -13.59
N GLN A 216 -25.02 -2.64 -13.93
CA GLN A 216 -25.34 -3.50 -15.07
C GLN A 216 -26.69 -4.20 -14.89
N ALA A 217 -26.98 -4.72 -13.69
CA ALA A 217 -28.24 -5.40 -13.40
C ALA A 217 -29.44 -4.44 -13.40
N LEU A 218 -29.29 -3.22 -12.87
CA LEU A 218 -30.37 -2.22 -12.84
C LEU A 218 -30.70 -1.62 -14.21
N ARG A 219 -29.81 -1.81 -15.19
CA ARG A 219 -29.99 -1.35 -16.58
C ARG A 219 -30.68 -2.36 -17.49
N GLN A 220 -30.86 -3.60 -17.02
CA GLN A 220 -31.61 -4.64 -17.74
C GLN A 220 -33.11 -4.47 -17.52
#